data_AF-A0A3P6B8M8-F1
#
_entry.id   AF-A0A3P6B8M8-F1
#
_cell.length_a   1.000
_cell.length_b   1.000
_cell.length_c   1.000
_cell.angle_alpha   90.00
_cell.angle_beta   90.00
_cell.angle_gamma   90.00
#
_symmetry.space_group_name_H-M   'P 1'
#
loop_
_entity.id
_entity.type
_entity.pdbx_description
1 polymer ?
#
loop_
_entity_poly.entity_id
_entity_poly.type
_entity_poly.pdbx_seq_one_letter_code
_entity_poly.pdbx_strand_id
1 'polypeptide(L)' 'LYACNECEVTLHVDCLLGRDPYMKSGQTVVTSDKETIHYLPNTHPTRPICKTCGRHCPYKIKIKTSGGDLFCSYTCYEE' A
#
# COMPACT_ATOMS: atom_id res chain seq x y z
N LEU A 1 -2.49 -4.53 -17.11
CA LEU A 1 -3.77 -3.88 -17.50
C LEU A 1 -4.89 -4.89 -17.27
N TYR A 2 -6.03 -4.46 -16.72
CA TYR A 2 -7.26 -5.25 -16.66
C TYR A 2 -8.27 -4.62 -17.62
N ALA A 3 -8.81 -5.41 -18.53
CA ALA A 3 -9.83 -5.00 -19.47
C ALA A 3 -11.11 -5.80 -19.20
N CYS A 4 -12.23 -5.10 -19.03
CA CYS A 4 -13.56 -5.69 -19.03
C CYS A 4 -14.23 -5.33 -20.35
N ASN A 5 -14.41 -6.33 -21.22
CA ASN A 5 -15.02 -6.12 -22.53
C ASN A 5 -16.53 -5.85 -22.44
N GLU A 6 -17.21 -6.33 -21.39
CA GLU A 6 -18.62 -6.06 -21.15
C GLU A 6 -18.87 -4.61 -20.72
N CYS A 7 -17.95 -4.02 -19.96
CA CYS A 7 -18.04 -2.63 -19.49
C CYS A 7 -17.25 -1.65 -20.35
N GLU A 8 -16.58 -2.12 -21.41
CA GLU A 8 -15.68 -1.34 -22.28
C GLU A 8 -14.63 -0.52 -21.50
N VAL A 9 -14.19 -1.02 -20.35
CA VAL A 9 -13.25 -0.31 -19.47
C VAL A 9 -11.89 -1.00 -19.42
N THR A 10 -10.83 -0.20 -19.47
CA THR A 10 -9.46 -0.66 -19.27
C THR A 10 -8.83 0.11 -18.12
N LEU A 11 -8.27 -0.62 -17.15
CA LEU A 11 -7.67 -0.07 -15.93
C LEU A 11 -6.24 -0.58 -15.77
N HIS A 12 -5.34 0.29 -15.27
CA HIS A 12 -4.07 -0.17 -14.71
C HIS A 12 -4.35 -0.90 -13.40
N VAL A 13 -3.97 -2.18 -13.32
CA VAL A 13 -4.13 -3.00 -12.11
C VAL A 13 -3.44 -2.32 -10.93
N ASP A 14 -2.23 -1.81 -11.14
CA ASP A 14 -1.42 -1.13 -10.13
C ASP A 14 -2.07 0.17 -9.64
N CYS A 15 -2.79 0.90 -10.50
CA CYS A 15 -3.52 2.10 -10.06
C CYS A 15 -4.76 1.73 -9.24
N LEU A 16 -5.40 0.60 -9.56
CA LEU A 16 -6.63 0.14 -8.89
C LEU A 16 -6.35 -0.51 -7.53
N LEU A 17 -5.39 -1.45 -7.50
CA LEU A 17 -5.07 -2.31 -6.36
C LEU A 17 -3.83 -1.84 -5.60
N GLY A 18 -2.98 -1.03 -6.23
CA GLY A 18 -1.66 -0.69 -5.70
C GLY A 18 -0.56 -1.63 -6.19
N ARG A 19 0.67 -1.35 -5.78
CA ARG A 19 1.84 -2.19 -6.08
C ARG A 19 1.77 -3.58 -5.43
N ASP A 20 1.05 -3.68 -4.31
CA ASP A 20 0.90 -4.93 -3.53
C ASP A 20 -0.58 -5.37 -3.51
N PRO A 21 -1.09 -6.03 -4.57
CA PRO A 21 -2.51 -6.33 -4.72
C PRO A 21 -3.06 -7.32 -3.69
N TYR A 22 -2.18 -8.08 -3.03
CA TYR A 22 -2.55 -9.04 -1.99
C TYR A 22 -2.56 -8.45 -0.58
N MET A 23 -2.11 -7.21 -0.41
CA MET A 23 -2.10 -6.53 0.88
C MET A 23 -3.54 -6.17 1.26
N LYS A 24 -4.09 -6.77 2.32
CA LYS A 24 -5.45 -6.45 2.76
C LYS A 24 -5.41 -5.48 3.94
N SER A 25 -6.18 -4.39 3.81
CA SER A 25 -6.38 -3.43 4.89
C SER A 25 -6.93 -4.12 6.16
N GLY A 26 -6.46 -3.70 7.32
CA GLY A 26 -6.83 -4.24 8.63
C GLY A 26 -6.00 -5.45 9.07
N GLN A 27 -5.15 -6.00 8.19
CA GLN A 27 -4.21 -7.05 8.58
C GLN A 27 -3.06 -6.48 9.40
N THR A 28 -2.63 -7.27 10.39
CA THR A 28 -1.39 -7.07 11.13
C THR A 28 -0.54 -8.29 10.93
N VAL A 29 0.74 -8.08 10.61
CA VAL A 29 1.72 -9.13 10.32
C VAL A 29 2.92 -8.92 11.23
N VAL A 30 3.48 -10.00 11.76
CA VAL A 30 4.76 -9.99 12.44
C VAL A 30 5.79 -10.54 11.46
N THR A 31 6.80 -9.74 11.13
CA THR A 31 7.87 -10.14 10.22
C THR A 31 8.86 -11.09 10.91
N SER A 32 9.75 -11.71 10.13
CA SER A 32 10.79 -12.59 10.64
C SER A 32 11.69 -11.91 11.68
N ASP A 33 11.90 -10.60 11.54
CA ASP A 33 12.69 -9.76 12.44
C ASP A 33 11.91 -9.30 13.68
N LYS A 34 10.74 -9.89 13.92
CA LYS A 34 9.82 -9.58 15.03
C LYS A 34 9.29 -8.15 15.00
N GLU A 35 9.31 -7.50 13.84
CA GLU A 35 8.65 -6.22 13.65
C GLU A 35 7.16 -6.45 13.36
N THR A 36 6.31 -5.69 14.04
CA THR A 36 4.88 -5.69 13.76
C THR A 36 4.57 -4.60 12.73
N ILE A 37 3.98 -5.00 11.61
CA ILE A 37 3.51 -4.09 10.57
C ILE A 37 1.99 -4.17 10.44
N HIS A 38 1.37 -3.02 10.22
CA HIS A 38 -0.06 -2.86 10.04
C HIS A 38 -0.35 -2.41 8.62
N TYR A 39 -1.23 -3.12 7.92
CA TYR A 39 -1.75 -2.71 6.63
C TYR A 39 -3.00 -1.86 6.87
N LEU A 40 -2.87 -0.56 6.66
CA LEU A 40 -3.90 0.42 7.00
C LEU A 40 -4.51 1.03 5.74
N PRO A 41 -5.80 1.41 5.78
CA PRO A 41 -6.39 2.15 4.68
C PRO A 41 -5.74 3.53 4.58
N ASN A 42 -5.54 4.01 3.35
CA ASN A 42 -4.97 5.30 3.04
C ASN A 42 -6.06 6.24 2.51
N THR A 43 -7.07 6.50 3.37
CA THR A 43 -8.28 7.26 3.05
C THR A 43 -8.22 8.73 3.48
N HIS A 44 -7.12 9.16 4.10
CA HIS A 44 -7.00 10.56 4.50
C HIS A 44 -6.90 11.49 3.29
N PRO A 45 -7.54 12.68 3.34
CA PRO A 45 -7.45 13.68 2.27
C PRO A 45 -6.01 14.06 1.95
N THR A 46 -5.20 14.24 2.99
CA THR A 46 -3.74 14.35 2.91
C THR A 46 -3.13 12.98 3.14
N ARG A 47 -2.65 12.37 2.07
CA ARG A 47 -1.97 11.08 2.14
C ARG A 47 -0.60 11.25 2.83
N PRO A 48 -0.12 10.29 3.62
CA PRO A 48 1.17 10.43 4.30
C PRO A 48 2.32 10.36 3.31
N ILE A 49 3.46 10.94 3.73
CA ILE A 49 4.73 10.83 3.04
C ILE A 49 5.38 9.51 3.44
N CYS A 50 5.84 8.73 2.46
CA CYS A 50 6.57 7.50 2.72
C CYS A 50 8.02 7.79 3.10
N LYS A 51 8.50 7.07 4.12
CA LYS A 51 9.88 7.18 4.63
C LYS A 51 10.94 6.95 3.55
N THR A 52 10.73 5.97 2.68
CA THR A 52 11.70 5.53 1.67
C THR A 52 11.67 6.40 0.42
N CYS A 53 10.50 6.54 -0.22
CA CYS A 53 10.43 7.26 -1.49
C CYS A 53 10.23 8.78 -1.36
N GLY A 54 9.92 9.29 -0.16
CA GLY A 54 9.73 10.72 0.11
C GLY A 54 8.51 11.34 -0.57
N ARG A 55 7.61 10.54 -1.15
CA ARG A 55 6.40 10.99 -1.86
C ARG A 55 5.15 10.70 -1.06
N HIS A 56 4.08 11.44 -1.34
CA HIS A 56 2.74 11.11 -0.87
C HIS A 56 2.31 9.75 -1.43
N CYS A 57 1.83 8.85 -0.57
CA CYS A 57 1.50 7.50 -1.02
C CYS A 57 0.31 7.44 -1.99
N PRO A 58 0.50 6.98 -3.25
CA PRO A 58 -0.55 7.02 -4.27
C PRO A 58 -1.57 5.87 -4.12
N TYR A 59 -1.27 4.86 -3.30
CA TYR A 59 -2.08 3.65 -3.16
C TYR A 59 -3.11 3.74 -2.03
N LYS A 60 -4.16 2.92 -2.12
CA LYS A 60 -5.29 2.89 -1.18
C LYS A 60 -4.95 2.28 0.17
N ILE A 61 -3.81 1.60 0.27
CA ILE A 61 -3.33 0.95 1.48
C ILE A 61 -1.91 1.46 1.73
N LYS A 62 -1.56 1.61 3.00
CA LYS A 62 -0.24 1.99 3.49
C LYS A 62 0.22 0.99 4.56
N ILE A 63 1.52 0.82 4.68
CA ILE A 63 2.12 0.04 5.76
C ILE A 63 2.50 1.01 6.87
N LYS A 64 2.19 0.65 8.11
CA LYS A 64 2.64 1.34 9.32
C LYS A 64 3.40 0.37 10.21
N THR A 65 4.63 0.68 10.56
CA THR A 65 5.41 -0.13 11.52
C THR A 65 5.05 0.22 12.96
N SER A 66 5.42 -0.65 13.89
CA SER A 66 5.31 -0.38 15.33
C SER A 66 6.09 0.87 15.75
N GLY A 67 7.21 1.17 15.06
CA GLY A 67 8.00 2.40 15.25
C GLY A 67 7.31 3.68 14.74
N GLY A 68 6.20 3.56 14.02
CA GLY A 68 5.42 4.68 13.51
C GLY A 68 5.78 5.12 12.09
N ASP A 69 6.75 4.46 11.45
CA ASP A 69 7.13 4.74 10.07
C ASP A 69 6.03 4.32 9.09
N LEU A 70 5.94 5.05 7.98
CA LEU A 70 4.92 4.87 6.96
C LEU A 70 5.54 4.54 5.60
N PHE A 71 4.99 3.53 4.94
CA PHE A 71 5.46 3.08 3.63
C PHE A 71 4.29 2.90 2.66
N CYS A 72 4.53 3.17 1.38
CA CYS A 72 3.47 3.07 0.37
C CYS A 72 3.26 1.63 -0.12
N SER A 73 4.30 0.80 -0.07
CA SER A 73 4.31 -0.56 -0.60
C SER A 73 5.27 -1.43 0.19
N TYR A 74 5.16 -2.75 0.04
CA TYR A 74 6.10 -3.69 0.64
C TYR A 74 7.53 -3.45 0.13
N THR A 75 7.69 -3.13 -1.16
CA THR A 75 9.00 -2.72 -1.72
C THR A 75 9.63 -1.53 -1.00
N CYS A 76 8.84 -0.51 -0.61
CA CYS A 76 9.40 0.62 0.12
C CYS A 76 9.79 0.23 1.55
N TYR A 77 9.09 -0.74 2.15
CA TYR A 77 9.37 -1.19 3.51
C TYR A 77 10.68 -1.99 3.60
N GLU A 78 11.02 -2.77 2.56
CA GLU A 78 12.23 -3.61 2.51
C GLU A 78 13.51 -2.89 2.00
N GLU A 79 13.40 -1.63 1.57
CA GLU A 79 14.52 -0.78 1.12
C GLU A 79 15.17 -0.01 2.28
#